data_AF-A0A2P0B2P1-F1
#
_entry.id   AF-A0A2P0B2P1-F1
#
_cell.length_a   1.000
_cell.length_b   1.000
_cell.length_c   1.000
_cell.angle_alpha   90.00
_cell.angle_beta   90.00
_cell.angle_gamma   90.00
#
_symmetry.space_group_name_H-M   'P 1'
#
loop_
_entity.id
_entity.type
_entity.pdbx_description
1 polymer ?
#
loop_
_entity_poly.entity_id
_entity_poly.type
_entity_poly.pdbx_seq_one_letter_code
_entity_poly.pdbx_strand_id
1 'polypeptide(L)'
;MRITRRSALAGAAALMAASTLRAQHPAGGRLAPRADSPQRVWAKANLRGLMNLFLPTFREDGRTLDEDAIRHDVRHAIAQGFSGTLPMINWTLPGDPRWMQFHRILIDEAGDDLPVHGIIASGKVESDLRLLGALEELGTQLVLLASTFPADSSADQLHDLMAQRITATQLPVMLYAATGRRAFPALGPAGQPLDVYDRIADLDNVVAVKISQPVSLTSTMQLCQRLGDRLSMGPVNLDFLPLLARHFDISWSGQWNAEAVQTPAQPIGNRWLAASAAGDMAQVDSLARQIQPALSHFFAMQAPVIRAGGHPWQHNRYYQWLSGGNGGLLPPDPHAPDGAIPVLDARARAAMRAAYRASGLEPTDAPEEQFVVGRAAWARGVRASDLTALPYYSQD
;
A
#
# COMPACT_ATOMS: atom_id res chain seq x y z
N MET A 1 13.23 67.17 -30.63
CA MET A 1 12.22 66.58 -31.56
C MET A 1 12.94 66.27 -32.87
N ARG A 2 12.85 65.11 -33.53
CA ARG A 2 11.92 63.98 -33.51
C ARG A 2 12.65 62.77 -34.12
N ILE A 3 12.62 61.65 -33.40
CA ILE A 3 12.37 60.25 -33.82
C ILE A 3 12.92 59.77 -35.18
N THR A 4 13.78 58.74 -35.12
CA THR A 4 13.85 57.66 -36.12
C THR A 4 13.79 56.29 -35.43
N ARG A 5 12.91 55.42 -35.95
CA ARG A 5 12.75 54.00 -35.56
C ARG A 5 13.79 53.15 -36.27
N ARG A 6 14.46 52.23 -35.55
CA ARG A 6 14.89 50.88 -36.00
C ARG A 6 14.93 49.98 -34.75
N SER A 7 13.94 49.10 -34.57
CA SER A 7 13.94 47.69 -34.99
C SER A 7 14.93 46.84 -34.19
N ALA A 8 14.38 46.14 -33.20
CA ALA A 8 15.02 45.19 -32.32
C ALA A 8 15.23 43.84 -33.02
N LEU A 9 16.41 43.26 -32.83
CA LEU A 9 16.70 41.82 -33.03
C LEU A 9 18.02 41.51 -32.28
N ALA A 10 17.90 41.25 -30.98
CA ALA A 10 18.93 40.57 -30.19
C ALA A 10 18.26 40.04 -28.92
N GLY A 11 17.97 38.73 -28.88
CA GLY A 11 17.32 38.14 -27.72
C GLY A 11 16.95 36.68 -27.92
N ALA A 12 17.94 35.83 -28.14
CA ALA A 12 17.75 34.37 -28.11
C ALA A 12 19.09 33.65 -27.86
N ALA A 13 19.67 33.79 -26.66
CA ALA A 13 20.81 32.94 -26.25
C ALA A 13 21.10 32.89 -24.73
N ALA A 14 20.13 33.12 -23.84
CA ALA A 14 20.44 33.19 -22.40
C ALA A 14 19.35 32.65 -21.44
N LEU A 15 18.62 31.60 -21.82
CA LEU A 15 17.60 30.98 -20.95
C LEU A 15 17.56 29.45 -21.12
N MET A 16 18.70 28.77 -20.91
CA MET A 16 18.75 27.30 -20.76
C MET A 16 19.79 26.90 -19.70
N ALA A 17 19.63 27.43 -18.50
CA ALA A 17 20.29 26.90 -17.30
C ALA A 17 19.32 27.01 -16.13
N ALA A 18 18.23 26.24 -16.19
CA ALA A 18 17.46 25.94 -14.99
C ALA A 18 18.35 25.02 -14.13
N SER A 19 19.01 25.62 -13.13
CA SER A 19 19.70 24.87 -12.09
C SER A 19 18.69 23.96 -11.41
N THR A 20 18.95 22.65 -11.46
CA THR A 20 18.27 21.67 -10.62
C THR A 20 18.62 21.97 -9.16
N LEU A 21 17.77 22.75 -8.49
CA LEU A 21 17.78 22.91 -7.04
C LEU A 21 17.34 21.58 -6.42
N ARG A 22 18.27 20.62 -6.38
CA ARG A 22 18.15 19.43 -5.55
C ARG A 22 18.20 19.92 -4.10
N ALA A 23 17.19 19.58 -3.31
CA ALA A 23 17.08 20.03 -1.92
C ALA A 23 18.39 19.73 -1.16
N GLN A 24 19.05 20.78 -0.68
CA GLN A 24 20.23 20.64 0.17
C GLN A 24 19.80 19.98 1.48
N HIS A 25 20.24 18.74 1.67
CA HIS A 25 20.05 18.00 2.90
C HIS A 25 20.94 18.61 3.99
N PRO A 26 20.45 18.83 5.23
CA PRO A 26 21.34 19.06 6.36
C PRO A 26 22.10 17.75 6.60
N ALA A 27 23.33 17.69 6.08
CA ALA A 27 24.17 16.50 5.98
C ALA A 27 25.30 16.49 7.03
N GLY A 28 25.04 17.00 8.23
CA GLY A 28 25.98 16.90 9.35
C GLY A 28 25.63 15.70 10.25
N GLY A 29 26.47 14.66 10.25
CA GLY A 29 26.48 13.63 11.31
C GLY A 29 25.58 12.40 11.13
N ARG A 30 24.91 12.21 9.98
CA ARG A 30 24.13 11.00 9.71
C ARG A 30 25.03 9.87 9.19
N LEU A 31 24.84 8.65 9.68
CA LEU A 31 25.46 7.47 9.08
C LEU A 31 24.82 7.25 7.71
N ALA A 32 25.65 7.04 6.69
CA ALA A 32 25.22 6.48 5.43
C ALA A 32 25.07 4.97 5.68
N PRO A 33 23.85 4.41 5.72
CA PRO A 33 23.66 3.00 5.97
C PRO A 33 24.30 2.20 4.83
N ARG A 34 24.66 0.94 5.09
CA ARG A 34 25.29 0.08 4.09
C ARG A 34 24.36 -0.18 2.92
N ALA A 35 24.52 0.57 1.84
CA ALA A 35 23.73 0.38 0.61
C ALA A 35 23.91 -1.02 -0.02
N ASP A 36 24.95 -1.75 0.38
CA ASP A 36 25.32 -3.09 -0.07
C ASP A 36 24.77 -4.23 0.82
N SER A 37 23.96 -3.93 1.86
CA SER A 37 23.32 -4.99 2.63
C SER A 37 22.40 -5.85 1.73
N PRO A 38 22.32 -7.18 1.93
CA PRO A 38 21.44 -8.03 1.13
C PRO A 38 19.99 -7.55 1.09
N GLN A 39 19.49 -7.03 2.21
CA GLN A 39 18.13 -6.51 2.34
C GLN A 39 17.92 -5.24 1.49
N ARG A 40 18.90 -4.33 1.47
CA ARG A 40 18.81 -3.10 0.66
C ARG A 40 18.99 -3.37 -0.83
N VAL A 41 19.85 -4.33 -1.19
CA VAL A 41 19.98 -4.81 -2.57
C VAL A 41 18.66 -5.43 -3.04
N TRP A 42 18.07 -6.31 -2.22
CA TRP A 42 16.75 -6.88 -2.48
C TRP A 42 15.69 -5.79 -2.64
N ALA A 43 15.63 -4.82 -1.73
CA ALA A 43 14.63 -3.77 -1.77
C ALA A 43 14.76 -2.89 -3.02
N LYS A 44 15.98 -2.54 -3.44
CA LYS A 44 16.23 -1.76 -4.66
C LYS A 44 15.78 -2.51 -5.92
N ALA A 45 15.85 -3.84 -5.91
CA ALA A 45 15.41 -4.68 -7.04
C ALA A 45 13.87 -4.85 -7.04
N ASN A 46 13.27 -5.06 -5.87
CA ASN A 46 11.88 -5.52 -5.76
C ASN A 46 10.86 -4.42 -5.43
N LEU A 47 11.22 -3.35 -4.71
CA LEU A 47 10.27 -2.28 -4.37
C LEU A 47 10.10 -1.31 -5.54
N ARG A 48 9.34 -1.73 -6.55
CA ARG A 48 9.03 -0.96 -7.77
C ARG A 48 7.58 -1.18 -8.19
N GLY A 49 6.85 -0.14 -8.55
CA GLY A 49 5.43 -0.25 -8.89
C GLY A 49 4.54 -0.45 -7.66
N LEU A 50 3.34 -0.98 -7.89
CA LEU A 50 2.32 -1.14 -6.88
C LEU A 50 2.45 -2.46 -6.12
N MET A 51 2.21 -2.42 -4.81
CA MET A 51 2.01 -3.62 -3.98
C MET A 51 0.58 -3.62 -3.45
N ASN A 52 -0.09 -4.76 -3.42
CA ASN A 52 -1.44 -4.86 -2.87
C ASN A 52 -1.46 -5.38 -1.43
N LEU A 53 -2.64 -5.31 -0.81
CA LEU A 53 -2.99 -6.13 0.34
C LEU A 53 -3.77 -7.35 -0.15
N PHE A 54 -3.52 -8.52 0.44
CA PHE A 54 -4.17 -9.76 0.07
C PHE A 54 -5.27 -10.08 1.07
N LEU A 55 -6.52 -10.06 0.61
CA LEU A 55 -7.66 -10.41 1.43
C LEU A 55 -7.87 -11.94 1.37
N PRO A 56 -8.05 -12.65 2.51
CA PRO A 56 -8.33 -14.08 2.49
C PRO A 56 -9.69 -14.35 1.85
N THR A 57 -9.86 -15.49 1.20
CA THR A 57 -11.17 -15.94 0.72
C THR A 57 -11.61 -17.16 1.50
N PHE A 58 -12.89 -17.17 1.88
CA PHE A 58 -13.51 -18.25 2.63
C PHE A 58 -14.54 -18.98 1.77
N ARG A 59 -14.82 -20.23 2.12
CA ARG A 59 -15.93 -21.01 1.58
C ARG A 59 -17.26 -20.46 2.08
N GLU A 60 -18.36 -21.04 1.60
CA GLU A 60 -19.74 -20.66 1.93
C GLU A 60 -20.06 -20.67 3.44
N ASP A 61 -19.26 -21.40 4.23
CA ASP A 61 -19.35 -21.42 5.70
C ASP A 61 -18.76 -20.16 6.38
N GLY A 62 -18.10 -19.28 5.63
CA GLY A 62 -17.46 -18.05 6.11
C GLY A 62 -16.28 -18.27 7.06
N ARG A 63 -15.74 -19.50 7.15
CA ARG A 63 -14.72 -19.88 8.14
C ARG A 63 -13.57 -20.68 7.53
N THR A 64 -13.86 -21.59 6.62
CA THR A 64 -12.87 -22.43 5.96
C THR A 64 -12.23 -21.65 4.83
N LEU A 65 -10.89 -21.62 4.76
CA LEU A 65 -10.19 -20.96 3.65
C LEU A 65 -10.52 -21.66 2.32
N ASP A 66 -10.80 -20.88 1.28
CA ASP A 66 -11.01 -21.38 -0.08
C ASP A 66 -9.68 -21.30 -0.86
N GLU A 67 -8.91 -22.39 -0.82
CA GLU A 67 -7.59 -22.45 -1.43
C GLU A 67 -7.62 -22.15 -2.94
N ASP A 68 -8.59 -22.68 -3.68
CA ASP A 68 -8.70 -22.43 -5.13
C ASP A 68 -8.90 -20.94 -5.43
N ALA A 69 -9.75 -20.29 -4.64
CA ALA A 69 -10.00 -18.85 -4.75
C ALA A 69 -8.77 -18.03 -4.39
N ILE A 70 -8.06 -18.42 -3.33
CA ILE A 70 -6.83 -17.76 -2.91
C ILE A 70 -5.76 -17.90 -4.00
N ARG A 71 -5.58 -19.09 -4.58
CA ARG A 71 -4.63 -19.30 -5.68
C ARG A 71 -4.99 -18.50 -6.93
N HIS A 72 -6.29 -18.39 -7.25
CA HIS A 72 -6.76 -17.49 -8.31
C HIS A 72 -6.33 -16.04 -8.06
N ASP A 73 -6.51 -15.53 -6.83
CA ASP A 73 -6.15 -14.16 -6.50
C ASP A 73 -4.63 -13.91 -6.47
N VAL A 74 -3.81 -14.92 -6.16
CA VAL A 74 -2.34 -14.82 -6.29
C VAL A 74 -1.94 -14.70 -7.75
N ARG A 75 -2.45 -15.56 -8.63
CA ARG A 75 -2.21 -15.44 -10.08
C ARG A 75 -2.71 -14.12 -10.64
N HIS A 76 -3.83 -13.62 -10.11
CA HIS A 76 -4.35 -12.30 -10.47
C HIS A 76 -3.41 -11.17 -10.05
N ALA A 77 -2.84 -11.23 -8.84
CA ALA A 77 -1.84 -10.27 -8.37
C ALA A 77 -0.55 -10.29 -9.22
N ILE A 78 -0.10 -11.47 -9.65
CA ILE A 78 1.01 -11.63 -10.61
C ILE A 78 0.64 -10.98 -11.95
N ALA A 79 -0.55 -11.25 -12.48
CA ALA A 79 -1.01 -10.69 -13.75
C ALA A 79 -1.18 -9.16 -13.71
N GLN A 80 -1.52 -8.59 -12.55
CA GLN A 80 -1.52 -7.15 -12.30
C GLN A 80 -0.10 -6.55 -12.36
N GLY A 81 0.94 -7.37 -12.22
CA GLY A 81 2.33 -6.94 -12.13
C GLY A 81 2.63 -6.25 -10.79
N PHE A 82 1.98 -6.67 -9.70
CA PHE A 82 2.32 -6.14 -8.38
C PHE A 82 3.72 -6.59 -7.96
N SER A 83 4.48 -5.71 -7.31
CA SER A 83 5.83 -6.02 -6.80
C SER A 83 5.84 -6.81 -5.50
N GLY A 84 4.67 -7.08 -4.95
CA GLY A 84 4.50 -7.94 -3.80
C GLY A 84 3.13 -7.76 -3.16
N THR A 85 2.83 -8.64 -2.22
CA THR A 85 1.52 -8.71 -1.58
C THR A 85 1.63 -8.88 -0.08
N LEU A 86 0.75 -8.22 0.67
CA LEU A 86 0.70 -8.33 2.13
C LEU A 86 -0.57 -9.09 2.57
N PRO A 87 -0.45 -10.33 3.10
CA PRO A 87 -1.58 -11.08 3.65
C PRO A 87 -2.24 -10.32 4.81
N MET A 88 -3.54 -10.04 4.68
CA MET A 88 -4.31 -9.43 5.75
C MET A 88 -4.73 -10.47 6.80
N ILE A 89 -4.24 -10.28 8.02
CA ILE A 89 -4.38 -11.25 9.11
C ILE A 89 -5.64 -11.08 9.98
N ASN A 90 -6.53 -10.13 9.65
CA ASN A 90 -7.69 -9.77 10.50
C ASN A 90 -8.62 -10.96 10.81
N TRP A 91 -8.69 -11.96 9.93
CA TRP A 91 -9.53 -13.15 10.09
C TRP A 91 -8.73 -14.43 10.41
N THR A 92 -7.41 -14.35 10.33
CA THR A 92 -6.46 -15.45 10.55
C THR A 92 -5.31 -14.92 11.40
N LEU A 93 -5.58 -14.59 12.66
CA LEU A 93 -4.55 -14.01 13.54
C LEU A 93 -3.43 -15.03 13.83
N PRO A 94 -2.18 -14.58 14.09
CA PRO A 94 -1.14 -15.45 14.60
C PRO A 94 -1.60 -16.27 15.81
N GLY A 95 -1.44 -17.59 15.74
CA GLY A 95 -1.98 -18.56 16.70
C GLY A 95 -3.25 -19.29 16.23
N ASP A 96 -3.95 -18.77 15.22
CA ASP A 96 -4.97 -19.51 14.48
C ASP A 96 -4.29 -20.51 13.52
N PRO A 97 -4.68 -21.80 13.50
CA PRO A 97 -4.15 -22.78 12.54
C PRO A 97 -4.26 -22.31 11.08
N ARG A 98 -5.29 -21.52 10.75
CA ARG A 98 -5.51 -20.97 9.41
C ARG A 98 -4.50 -19.89 9.03
N TRP A 99 -3.83 -19.24 9.99
CA TRP A 99 -2.81 -18.21 9.69
C TRP A 99 -1.64 -18.81 8.91
N MET A 100 -1.09 -19.93 9.39
CA MET A 100 0.00 -20.62 8.68
C MET A 100 -0.49 -21.19 7.34
N GLN A 101 -1.69 -21.77 7.32
CA GLN A 101 -2.27 -22.32 6.08
C GLN A 101 -2.41 -21.22 5.02
N PHE A 102 -2.92 -20.05 5.40
CA PHE A 102 -3.09 -18.91 4.50
C PHE A 102 -1.75 -18.46 3.91
N HIS A 103 -0.72 -18.26 4.74
CA HIS A 103 0.61 -17.88 4.26
C HIS A 103 1.22 -18.94 3.35
N ARG A 104 1.08 -20.23 3.69
CA ARG A 104 1.60 -21.33 2.87
C ARG A 104 0.97 -21.37 1.48
N ILE A 105 -0.35 -21.22 1.38
CA ILE A 105 -1.04 -21.18 0.08
C ILE A 105 -0.50 -20.01 -0.76
N LEU A 106 -0.36 -18.83 -0.15
CA LEU A 106 0.14 -17.64 -0.86
C LEU A 106 1.57 -17.84 -1.36
N ILE A 107 2.46 -18.30 -0.49
CA ILE A 107 3.90 -18.47 -0.81
C ILE A 107 4.08 -19.57 -1.86
N ASP A 108 3.36 -20.69 -1.73
CA ASP A 108 3.40 -21.79 -2.69
C ASP A 108 2.91 -21.37 -4.08
N GLU A 109 1.78 -20.66 -4.18
CA GLU A 109 1.27 -20.20 -5.48
C GLU A 109 2.09 -19.03 -6.06
N ALA A 110 2.66 -18.18 -5.21
CA ALA A 110 3.39 -17.01 -5.66
C ALA A 110 4.77 -17.35 -6.24
N GLY A 111 5.43 -18.38 -5.69
CA GLY A 111 6.80 -18.74 -6.08
C GLY A 111 7.74 -17.54 -6.06
N ASP A 112 8.56 -17.41 -7.10
CA ASP A 112 9.49 -16.29 -7.28
C ASP A 112 8.84 -15.07 -7.98
N ASP A 113 7.61 -15.21 -8.47
CA ASP A 113 6.95 -14.19 -9.31
C ASP A 113 6.30 -13.07 -8.49
N LEU A 114 5.98 -13.32 -7.22
CA LEU A 114 5.34 -12.33 -6.33
C LEU A 114 5.85 -12.43 -4.89
N PRO A 115 6.65 -11.46 -4.42
CA PRO A 115 7.06 -11.40 -3.03
C PRO A 115 5.87 -11.38 -2.06
N VAL A 116 5.82 -12.34 -1.14
CA VAL A 116 4.85 -12.38 -0.03
C VAL A 116 5.46 -11.75 1.21
N HIS A 117 4.74 -10.80 1.79
CA HIS A 117 5.21 -10.01 2.92
C HIS A 117 4.60 -10.49 4.24
N GLY A 118 5.28 -10.19 5.35
CA GLY A 118 4.77 -10.33 6.70
C GLY A 118 4.31 -9.00 7.30
N ILE A 119 3.54 -9.08 8.38
CA ILE A 119 3.20 -7.94 9.22
C ILE A 119 3.34 -8.35 10.68
N ILE A 120 4.01 -7.50 11.46
CA ILE A 120 3.96 -7.55 12.92
C ILE A 120 3.17 -6.35 13.42
N ALA A 121 2.30 -6.57 14.41
CA ALA A 121 1.34 -5.56 14.83
C ALA A 121 1.06 -5.52 16.34
N SER A 122 1.76 -6.34 17.13
CA SER A 122 1.51 -6.43 18.57
C SER A 122 1.95 -5.18 19.33
N GLY A 123 1.40 -5.00 20.52
CA GLY A 123 1.96 -4.11 21.54
C GLY A 123 3.05 -4.76 22.38
N LYS A 124 3.20 -6.09 22.32
CA LYS A 124 4.15 -6.86 23.13
C LYS A 124 5.35 -7.27 22.29
N VAL A 125 6.56 -6.97 22.77
CA VAL A 125 7.82 -7.27 22.07
C VAL A 125 7.92 -8.76 21.80
N GLU A 126 7.73 -9.60 22.83
CA GLU A 126 7.93 -11.05 22.76
C GLU A 126 7.00 -11.72 21.75
N SER A 127 5.79 -11.17 21.59
CA SER A 127 4.84 -11.64 20.58
C SER A 127 5.31 -11.31 19.17
N ASP A 128 5.81 -10.09 18.93
CA ASP A 128 6.36 -9.73 17.63
C ASP A 128 7.64 -10.53 17.32
N LEU A 129 8.51 -10.77 18.30
CA LEU A 129 9.73 -11.57 18.11
C LEU A 129 9.43 -13.02 17.69
N ARG A 130 8.46 -13.68 18.35
CA ARG A 130 8.01 -15.02 17.93
C ARG A 130 7.40 -15.01 16.53
N LEU A 131 6.63 -13.97 16.20
CA LEU A 131 6.00 -13.84 14.90
C LEU A 131 7.03 -13.60 13.79
N LEU A 132 8.08 -12.82 14.04
CA LEU A 132 9.19 -12.63 13.11
C LEU A 132 9.85 -13.97 12.75
N GLY A 133 10.18 -14.80 13.74
CA GLY A 133 10.75 -16.13 13.49
C GLY A 133 9.81 -17.02 12.66
N ALA A 134 8.51 -17.01 12.96
CA ALA A 134 7.52 -17.77 12.18
C ALA A 134 7.39 -17.26 10.73
N LEU A 135 7.47 -15.93 10.52
CA LEU A 135 7.43 -15.31 9.18
C LEU A 135 8.68 -15.63 8.36
N GLU A 136 9.85 -15.72 8.99
CA GLU A 136 11.10 -16.20 8.38
C GLU A 136 10.99 -17.67 7.98
N GLU A 137 10.53 -18.54 8.89
CA GLU A 137 10.34 -19.97 8.63
C GLU A 137 9.33 -20.25 7.49
N LEU A 138 8.30 -19.41 7.36
CA LEU A 138 7.33 -19.51 6.28
C LEU A 138 7.90 -19.07 4.92
N GLY A 139 8.98 -18.28 4.89
CA GLY A 139 9.59 -17.77 3.66
C GLY A 139 9.04 -16.42 3.18
N THR A 140 8.53 -15.58 4.09
CA THR A 140 8.20 -14.18 3.71
C THR A 140 9.46 -13.39 3.36
N GLN A 141 9.33 -12.38 2.48
CA GLN A 141 10.48 -11.69 1.89
C GLN A 141 10.69 -10.25 2.41
N LEU A 142 9.72 -9.70 3.13
CA LEU A 142 9.73 -8.36 3.71
C LEU A 142 8.73 -8.34 4.86
N VAL A 143 9.01 -7.61 5.94
CA VAL A 143 8.06 -7.41 7.04
C VAL A 143 7.69 -5.94 7.21
N LEU A 144 6.39 -5.66 7.34
CA LEU A 144 5.88 -4.37 7.79
C LEU A 144 5.91 -4.30 9.32
N LEU A 145 6.69 -3.36 9.87
CA LEU A 145 6.65 -3.01 11.29
C LEU A 145 5.44 -2.12 11.57
N ALA A 146 4.30 -2.76 11.86
CA ALA A 146 3.08 -2.10 12.27
C ALA A 146 2.79 -2.34 13.76
N SER A 147 3.79 -2.52 14.63
CA SER A 147 3.61 -2.68 16.07
C SER A 147 2.98 -1.43 16.72
N THR A 148 2.21 -1.61 17.79
CA THR A 148 1.75 -0.48 18.63
C THR A 148 2.78 -0.26 19.73
N PHE A 149 3.00 1.00 20.13
CA PHE A 149 3.90 1.35 21.23
C PHE A 149 3.16 2.18 22.27
N PRO A 150 3.65 2.29 23.52
CA PRO A 150 3.08 3.18 24.52
C PRO A 150 2.99 4.61 23.99
N ALA A 151 1.82 5.25 24.13
CA ALA A 151 1.57 6.57 23.53
C ALA A 151 2.42 7.70 24.13
N ASP A 152 2.91 7.49 25.35
CA ASP A 152 3.78 8.36 26.14
C ASP A 152 5.27 8.01 26.02
N SER A 153 5.65 7.12 25.09
CA SER A 153 7.06 6.76 24.86
C SER A 153 7.91 8.00 24.60
N SER A 154 9.06 8.08 25.27
CA SER A 154 10.11 9.02 24.86
C SER A 154 10.69 8.63 23.49
N ALA A 155 11.41 9.54 22.84
CA ALA A 155 12.07 9.24 21.57
C ALA A 155 13.06 8.06 21.70
N ASP A 156 13.79 7.96 22.81
CA ASP A 156 14.74 6.87 23.07
C ASP A 156 14.05 5.55 23.35
N GLN A 157 12.99 5.57 24.17
CA GLN A 157 12.21 4.35 24.43
C GLN A 157 11.57 3.83 23.14
N LEU A 158 11.00 4.71 22.31
CA LEU A 158 10.41 4.31 21.03
C LEU A 158 11.48 3.74 20.09
N HIS A 159 12.64 4.38 20.02
CA HIS A 159 13.78 3.88 19.26
C HIS A 159 14.18 2.47 19.71
N ASP A 160 14.39 2.25 21.00
CA ASP A 160 14.86 0.97 21.52
C ASP A 160 13.84 -0.14 21.28
N LEU A 161 12.55 0.14 21.47
CA LEU A 161 11.47 -0.81 21.18
C LEU A 161 11.38 -1.17 19.69
N MET A 162 11.63 -0.21 18.79
CA MET A 162 11.67 -0.47 17.35
C MET A 162 12.92 -1.27 16.99
N ALA A 163 14.10 -0.83 17.45
CA ALA A 163 15.38 -1.45 17.18
C ALA A 163 15.40 -2.91 17.65
N GLN A 164 14.88 -3.21 18.85
CA GLN A 164 14.79 -4.57 19.37
C GLN A 164 14.03 -5.54 18.46
N ARG A 165 12.98 -5.08 17.77
CA ARG A 165 12.22 -5.91 16.82
C ARG A 165 12.96 -6.03 15.49
N ILE A 166 13.51 -4.91 15.01
CA ILE A 166 14.19 -4.84 13.72
C ILE A 166 15.45 -5.71 13.71
N THR A 167 16.25 -5.68 14.77
CA THR A 167 17.51 -6.45 14.85
C THR A 167 17.31 -7.93 15.13
N ALA A 168 16.09 -8.35 15.46
CA ALA A 168 15.76 -9.75 15.73
C ALA A 168 15.42 -10.57 14.49
N THR A 169 15.50 -9.99 13.29
CA THR A 169 15.19 -10.65 12.02
C THR A 169 16.23 -10.31 10.96
N GLN A 170 16.43 -11.23 10.01
CA GLN A 170 17.21 -11.01 8.79
C GLN A 170 16.35 -10.50 7.63
N LEU A 171 15.03 -10.40 7.81
CA LEU A 171 14.14 -9.87 6.77
C LEU A 171 14.38 -8.37 6.54
N PRO A 172 14.22 -7.89 5.30
CA PRO A 172 13.99 -6.47 5.05
C PRO A 172 12.80 -5.98 5.87
N VAL A 173 12.94 -4.83 6.52
CA VAL A 173 11.91 -4.19 7.33
C VAL A 173 11.43 -2.89 6.69
N MET A 174 10.12 -2.80 6.55
CA MET A 174 9.41 -1.58 6.15
C MET A 174 8.80 -0.92 7.37
N LEU A 175 9.13 0.36 7.59
CA LEU A 175 8.53 1.17 8.64
C LEU A 175 7.10 1.56 8.25
N TYR A 176 6.21 1.71 9.23
CA TYR A 176 4.84 2.18 8.99
C TYR A 176 4.60 3.57 9.58
N ALA A 177 4.57 4.58 8.71
CA ALA A 177 4.12 5.93 9.06
C ALA A 177 2.59 5.99 9.01
N ALA A 178 1.95 6.06 10.17
CA ALA A 178 0.50 5.95 10.32
C ALA A 178 -0.07 6.96 11.33
N THR A 179 -1.39 7.09 11.35
CA THR A 179 -2.13 7.98 12.25
C THR A 179 -2.76 7.22 13.42
N GLY A 180 -3.44 7.94 14.33
CA GLY A 180 -4.19 7.33 15.43
C GLY A 180 -3.28 6.66 16.46
N ARG A 181 -3.56 5.41 16.83
CA ARG A 181 -2.80 4.65 17.84
C ARG A 181 -1.32 4.38 17.52
N ARG A 182 -0.86 4.79 16.33
CA ARG A 182 0.54 4.65 15.86
C ARG A 182 1.23 5.99 15.67
N ALA A 183 0.55 7.09 16.01
CA ALA A 183 1.10 8.43 15.97
C ALA A 183 1.55 8.85 17.37
N PHE A 184 2.62 9.66 17.41
CA PHE A 184 3.23 10.19 18.62
C PHE A 184 3.26 11.71 18.54
N PRO A 185 2.16 12.42 18.88
CA PRO A 185 2.03 13.86 18.69
C PRO A 185 3.18 14.68 19.31
N ALA A 186 3.78 14.18 20.39
CA ALA A 186 4.92 14.80 21.06
C ALA A 186 6.25 14.67 20.31
N LEU A 187 6.37 13.76 19.34
CA LEU A 187 7.63 13.40 18.69
C LEU A 187 7.75 13.92 17.24
N GLY A 188 6.72 14.59 16.72
CA GLY A 188 6.84 15.26 15.44
C GLY A 188 5.52 15.60 14.75
N PRO A 189 5.59 16.22 13.55
CA PRO A 189 4.42 16.70 12.81
C PRO A 189 3.42 15.58 12.51
N ALA A 190 2.13 15.82 12.78
CA ALA A 190 1.05 14.82 12.67
C ALA A 190 1.38 13.49 13.41
N GLY A 191 2.21 13.58 14.45
CA GLY A 191 2.69 12.46 15.25
C GLY A 191 3.65 11.50 14.55
N GLN A 192 4.32 11.94 13.48
CA GLN A 192 5.38 11.14 12.85
C GLN A 192 6.71 11.37 13.59
N PRO A 193 7.31 10.34 14.22
CA PRO A 193 8.49 10.49 15.07
C PRO A 193 9.77 10.58 14.22
N LEU A 194 9.96 11.71 13.52
CA LEU A 194 10.98 11.88 12.47
C LEU A 194 12.40 11.55 12.96
N ASP A 195 12.79 11.99 14.15
CA ASP A 195 14.13 11.73 14.70
C ASP A 195 14.32 10.26 15.10
N VAL A 196 13.24 9.58 15.49
CA VAL A 196 13.30 8.13 15.76
C VAL A 196 13.45 7.36 14.46
N TYR A 197 12.67 7.69 13.43
CA TYR A 197 12.81 7.07 12.12
C TYR A 197 14.18 7.34 11.48
N ASP A 198 14.74 8.54 11.68
CA ASP A 198 16.07 8.88 11.17
C ASP A 198 17.18 8.02 11.79
N ARG A 199 17.11 7.76 13.10
CA ARG A 199 18.05 6.84 13.78
C ARG A 199 17.82 5.38 13.37
N ILE A 200 16.56 4.94 13.30
CA ILE A 200 16.23 3.57 12.90
C ILE A 200 16.65 3.29 11.45
N ALA A 201 16.66 4.29 10.58
CA ALA A 201 17.13 4.15 9.20
C ALA A 201 18.63 3.82 9.08
N ASP A 202 19.41 3.93 10.16
CA ASP A 202 20.81 3.50 10.22
C ASP A 202 20.95 1.97 10.26
N LEU A 203 19.87 1.23 10.60
CA LEU A 203 19.90 -0.23 10.64
C LEU A 203 19.88 -0.81 9.22
N ASP A 204 20.76 -1.79 8.98
CA ASP A 204 21.06 -2.32 7.64
C ASP A 204 19.87 -2.99 6.95
N ASN A 205 18.96 -3.59 7.74
CA ASN A 205 17.76 -4.26 7.24
C ASN A 205 16.53 -3.34 7.17
N VAL A 206 16.62 -2.06 7.56
CA VAL A 206 15.53 -1.10 7.33
C VAL A 206 15.65 -0.54 5.92
N VAL A 207 14.64 -0.79 5.09
CA VAL A 207 14.75 -0.56 3.64
C VAL A 207 13.75 0.44 3.08
N ALA A 208 12.62 0.64 3.78
CA ALA A 208 11.51 1.40 3.24
C ALA A 208 10.60 1.99 4.30
N VAL A 209 9.77 2.96 3.88
CA VAL A 209 8.69 3.51 4.69
C VAL A 209 7.39 3.43 3.89
N LYS A 210 6.40 2.72 4.42
CA LYS A 210 5.00 2.83 3.99
C LYS A 210 4.35 4.02 4.69
N ILE A 211 3.77 4.93 3.93
CA ILE A 211 3.07 6.10 4.47
C ILE A 211 1.57 5.92 4.24
N SER A 212 0.83 5.77 5.33
CA SER A 212 -0.61 5.49 5.31
C SER A 212 -1.41 6.62 4.65
N GLN A 213 -2.51 6.27 3.98
CA GLN A 213 -3.35 7.21 3.25
C GLN A 213 -3.79 8.47 4.03
N PRO A 214 -4.14 8.39 5.34
CA PRO A 214 -4.58 9.58 6.08
C PRO A 214 -3.46 10.55 6.47
N VAL A 215 -2.18 10.15 6.33
CA VAL A 215 -1.03 11.03 6.58
C VAL A 215 -1.05 12.14 5.54
N SER A 216 -0.93 13.39 5.99
CA SER A 216 -1.04 14.55 5.11
C SER A 216 0.12 14.63 4.11
N LEU A 217 -0.08 15.37 3.01
CA LEU A 217 0.98 15.68 2.06
C LEU A 217 2.17 16.37 2.75
N THR A 218 1.91 17.32 3.66
CA THR A 218 2.97 18.02 4.40
C THR A 218 3.85 17.07 5.20
N SER A 219 3.24 16.17 5.98
CA SER A 219 3.99 15.17 6.75
C SER A 219 4.70 14.16 5.85
N THR A 220 4.08 13.81 4.72
CA THR A 220 4.69 12.95 3.70
C THR A 220 5.94 13.59 3.10
N MET A 221 5.90 14.89 2.76
CA MET A 221 7.06 15.63 2.26
C MET A 221 8.17 15.70 3.31
N GLN A 222 7.86 15.93 4.58
CA GLN A 222 8.84 15.95 5.66
C GLN A 222 9.52 14.58 5.85
N LEU A 223 8.75 13.49 5.79
CA LEU A 223 9.29 12.13 5.80
C LEU A 223 10.23 11.90 4.61
N CYS A 224 9.82 12.29 3.40
CA CYS A 224 10.65 12.14 2.21
C CYS A 224 11.93 12.98 2.26
N GLN A 225 11.86 14.22 2.77
CA GLN A 225 13.03 15.08 2.97
C GLN A 225 14.01 14.53 4.01
N ARG A 226 13.51 13.86 5.05
CA ARG A 226 14.33 13.34 6.14
C ARG A 226 14.95 11.99 5.81
N LEU A 227 14.22 11.12 5.09
CA LEU A 227 14.54 9.70 4.96
C LEU A 227 14.73 9.23 3.51
N GLY A 228 14.23 9.98 2.52
CA GLY A 228 14.17 9.53 1.12
C GLY A 228 15.51 9.42 0.41
N ASP A 229 16.59 9.91 1.02
CA ASP A 229 17.97 9.67 0.57
C ASP A 229 18.51 8.29 1.00
N ARG A 230 17.88 7.64 1.98
CA ARG A 230 18.34 6.38 2.59
C ARG A 230 17.34 5.24 2.51
N LEU A 231 16.05 5.55 2.48
CA LEU A 231 14.95 4.58 2.48
C LEU A 231 14.05 4.79 1.27
N SER A 232 13.49 3.69 0.76
CA SER A 232 12.51 3.75 -0.30
C SER A 232 11.16 4.23 0.24
N MET A 233 10.61 5.30 -0.32
CA MET A 233 9.41 5.96 0.21
C MET A 233 8.16 5.54 -0.56
N GLY A 234 7.19 4.92 0.12
CA GLY A 234 5.94 4.43 -0.48
C GLY A 234 4.70 5.14 0.07
N PRO A 235 4.33 6.31 -0.48
CA PRO A 235 3.09 6.99 -0.13
C PRO A 235 1.88 6.25 -0.70
N VAL A 236 0.98 5.77 0.17
CA VAL A 236 -0.27 5.10 -0.24
C VAL A 236 -1.22 6.08 -0.94
N ASN A 237 -1.21 7.35 -0.52
CA ASN A 237 -1.99 8.38 -1.19
C ASN A 237 -1.32 8.79 -2.52
N LEU A 238 -1.66 8.10 -3.61
CA LEU A 238 -1.10 8.34 -4.93
C LEU A 238 -1.42 9.73 -5.50
N ASP A 239 -2.40 10.46 -4.97
CA ASP A 239 -2.69 11.84 -5.40
C ASP A 239 -1.49 12.77 -5.13
N PHE A 240 -0.62 12.37 -4.21
CA PHE A 240 0.63 13.08 -3.91
C PHE A 240 1.74 12.80 -4.92
N LEU A 241 1.65 11.72 -5.71
CA LEU A 241 2.73 11.26 -6.57
C LEU A 241 3.22 12.32 -7.56
N PRO A 242 2.36 13.09 -8.28
CA PRO A 242 2.83 14.14 -9.17
C PRO A 242 3.76 15.13 -8.46
N LEU A 243 3.37 15.62 -7.28
CA LEU A 243 4.18 16.58 -6.55
C LEU A 243 5.45 15.92 -6.00
N LEU A 244 5.33 14.74 -5.39
CA LEU A 244 6.48 14.06 -4.78
C LEU A 244 7.54 13.68 -5.81
N ALA A 245 7.14 13.20 -6.99
CA ALA A 245 8.05 12.79 -8.06
C ALA A 245 8.92 13.94 -8.61
N ARG A 246 8.52 15.19 -8.40
CA ARG A 246 9.31 16.39 -8.76
C ARG A 246 10.46 16.66 -7.79
N HIS A 247 10.43 16.05 -6.60
CA HIS A 247 11.34 16.36 -5.50
C HIS A 247 12.09 15.14 -4.96
N PHE A 248 11.52 13.94 -5.11
CA PHE A 248 12.01 12.69 -4.53
C PHE A 248 11.93 11.56 -5.55
N ASP A 249 12.78 10.56 -5.38
CA ASP A 249 12.68 9.30 -6.13
C ASP A 249 11.57 8.43 -5.53
N ILE A 250 10.41 8.44 -6.18
CA ILE A 250 9.26 7.62 -5.81
C ILE A 250 9.04 6.59 -6.90
N SER A 251 9.45 5.35 -6.61
CA SER A 251 9.39 4.23 -7.57
C SER A 251 8.41 3.15 -7.18
N TRP A 252 7.82 3.21 -5.97
CA TRP A 252 6.79 2.28 -5.52
C TRP A 252 5.74 2.95 -4.63
N SER A 253 4.61 2.26 -4.46
CA SER A 253 3.57 2.59 -3.47
C SER A 253 2.79 1.31 -3.20
N GLY A 254 2.29 1.08 -1.99
CA GLY A 254 1.59 -0.18 -1.80
C GLY A 254 1.22 -0.61 -0.40
N GLN A 255 0.89 -1.90 -0.34
CA GLN A 255 0.21 -2.56 0.77
C GLN A 255 -1.14 -1.89 1.09
N TRP A 256 -1.88 -1.57 0.03
CA TRP A 256 -3.24 -1.03 0.02
C TRP A 256 -4.02 -1.65 -1.17
N ASN A 257 -5.26 -1.22 -1.42
CA ASN A 257 -6.09 -1.76 -2.49
C ASN A 257 -5.72 -1.19 -3.88
N ALA A 258 -4.55 -1.57 -4.39
CA ALA A 258 -3.98 -1.13 -5.66
C ALA A 258 -4.85 -1.48 -6.88
N GLU A 259 -5.73 -2.47 -6.75
CA GLU A 259 -6.70 -2.91 -7.76
C GLU A 259 -7.72 -1.80 -8.11
N ALA A 260 -7.88 -0.80 -7.24
CA ALA A 260 -8.74 0.35 -7.50
C ALA A 260 -8.30 1.19 -8.70
N VAL A 261 -7.04 1.06 -9.14
CA VAL A 261 -6.45 1.97 -10.12
C VAL A 261 -5.82 1.28 -11.33
N GLN A 262 -5.94 -0.05 -11.45
CA GLN A 262 -5.46 -0.79 -12.61
C GLN A 262 -6.09 -2.18 -12.78
N THR A 263 -6.01 -2.68 -14.02
CA THR A 263 -6.29 -4.08 -14.40
C THR A 263 -5.02 -4.73 -14.96
N PRO A 264 -4.96 -6.07 -15.10
CA PRO A 264 -3.85 -6.73 -15.79
C PRO A 264 -3.62 -6.21 -17.22
N ALA A 265 -4.69 -5.92 -17.95
CA ALA A 265 -4.62 -5.40 -19.32
C ALA A 265 -4.20 -3.91 -19.36
N GLN A 266 -4.44 -3.17 -18.28
CA GLN A 266 -4.17 -1.74 -18.18
C GLN A 266 -3.50 -1.43 -16.83
N PRO A 267 -2.18 -1.71 -16.70
CA PRO A 267 -1.41 -1.51 -15.47
C PRO A 267 -1.04 -0.02 -15.29
N ILE A 268 -2.05 0.86 -15.24
CA ILE A 268 -1.87 2.33 -15.22
C ILE A 268 -1.01 2.76 -14.02
N GLY A 269 -1.30 2.25 -12.83
CA GLY A 269 -0.56 2.60 -11.62
C GLY A 269 0.91 2.19 -11.67
N ASN A 270 1.20 0.98 -12.14
CA ASN A 270 2.58 0.52 -12.37
C ASN A 270 3.32 1.37 -13.41
N ARG A 271 2.68 1.71 -14.53
CA ARG A 271 3.26 2.64 -15.52
C ARG A 271 3.51 4.02 -14.93
N TRP A 272 2.64 4.47 -14.02
CA TRP A 272 2.77 5.79 -13.39
C TRP A 272 3.98 5.87 -12.46
N LEU A 273 4.20 4.83 -11.65
CA LEU A 273 5.39 4.73 -10.80
C LEU A 273 6.67 4.49 -11.61
N ALA A 274 6.60 3.76 -12.73
CA ALA A 274 7.72 3.65 -13.65
C ALA A 274 8.08 4.99 -14.29
N ALA A 275 7.09 5.80 -14.71
CA ALA A 275 7.31 7.14 -15.24
C ALA A 275 7.92 8.08 -14.19
N SER A 276 7.46 7.98 -12.94
CA SER A 276 8.03 8.69 -11.79
C SER A 276 9.51 8.34 -11.59
N ALA A 277 9.84 7.04 -11.54
CA ALA A 277 11.21 6.56 -11.39
C ALA A 277 12.12 6.98 -12.58
N ALA A 278 11.56 7.09 -13.78
CA ALA A 278 12.27 7.55 -14.97
C ALA A 278 12.43 9.09 -15.06
N GLY A 279 11.77 9.84 -14.18
CA GLY A 279 11.74 11.31 -14.25
C GLY A 279 10.89 11.87 -15.39
N ASP A 280 10.04 11.05 -16.03
CA ASP A 280 9.17 11.49 -17.13
C ASP A 280 7.92 12.20 -16.57
N MET A 281 8.10 13.48 -16.22
CA MET A 281 7.03 14.27 -15.62
C MET A 281 5.84 14.49 -16.56
N ALA A 282 6.05 14.47 -17.88
CA ALA A 282 4.97 14.59 -18.84
C ALA A 282 4.07 13.35 -18.79
N GLN A 283 4.67 12.16 -18.75
CA GLN A 283 3.93 10.91 -18.58
C GLN A 283 3.30 10.80 -17.20
N VAL A 284 3.99 11.24 -16.13
CA VAL A 284 3.43 11.31 -14.77
C VAL A 284 2.16 12.15 -14.75
N ASP A 285 2.18 13.36 -15.30
CA ASP A 285 1.00 14.24 -15.31
C ASP A 285 -0.13 13.69 -16.21
N SER A 286 0.21 13.02 -17.30
CA SER A 286 -0.77 12.39 -18.18
C SER A 286 -1.49 11.21 -17.51
N LEU A 287 -0.74 10.31 -16.87
CA LEU A 287 -1.31 9.16 -16.18
C LEU A 287 -2.09 9.59 -14.92
N ALA A 288 -1.64 10.64 -14.24
CA ALA A 288 -2.37 11.26 -13.13
C ALA A 288 -3.78 11.70 -13.56
N ARG A 289 -3.90 12.40 -14.69
CA ARG A 289 -5.22 12.80 -15.22
C ARG A 289 -6.10 11.61 -15.59
N GLN A 290 -5.51 10.57 -16.17
CA GLN A 290 -6.23 9.36 -16.55
C GLN A 290 -6.79 8.63 -15.30
N ILE A 291 -5.98 8.46 -14.27
CA ILE A 291 -6.33 7.66 -13.09
C ILE A 291 -7.23 8.40 -12.08
N GLN A 292 -7.33 9.74 -12.20
CA GLN A 292 -7.97 10.60 -11.21
C GLN A 292 -9.41 10.21 -10.85
N PRO A 293 -10.32 9.87 -11.79
CA PRO A 293 -11.69 9.50 -11.45
C PRO A 293 -11.78 8.32 -10.46
N ALA A 294 -11.10 7.21 -10.75
CA ALA A 294 -11.05 6.06 -9.87
C ALA A 294 -10.36 6.37 -8.54
N LEU A 295 -9.21 7.08 -8.59
CA LEU A 295 -8.42 7.42 -7.41
C LEU A 295 -9.17 8.33 -6.43
N SER A 296 -9.80 9.40 -6.93
CA SER A 296 -10.58 10.34 -6.12
C SER A 296 -11.80 9.67 -5.49
N HIS A 297 -12.52 8.84 -6.26
CA HIS A 297 -13.66 8.10 -5.73
C HIS A 297 -13.23 7.13 -4.61
N PHE A 298 -12.17 6.35 -4.86
CA PHE A 298 -11.62 5.42 -3.86
C PHE A 298 -11.18 6.15 -2.58
N PHE A 299 -10.46 7.25 -2.69
CA PHE A 299 -9.98 8.00 -1.52
C PHE A 299 -11.08 8.71 -0.74
N ALA A 300 -12.06 9.30 -1.43
CA ALA A 300 -13.20 9.94 -0.77
C ALA A 300 -13.99 8.94 0.09
N MET A 301 -14.11 7.69 -0.37
CA MET A 301 -14.76 6.61 0.36
C MET A 301 -13.88 6.06 1.50
N GLN A 302 -12.60 5.78 1.24
CA GLN A 302 -11.77 5.04 2.19
C GLN A 302 -11.19 5.91 3.31
N ALA A 303 -10.81 7.17 3.05
CA ALA A 303 -10.10 7.98 4.03
C ALA A 303 -10.88 8.21 5.34
N PRO A 304 -12.19 8.53 5.32
CA PRO A 304 -12.96 8.69 6.56
C PRO A 304 -13.04 7.39 7.37
N VAL A 305 -13.19 6.24 6.70
CA VAL A 305 -13.29 4.92 7.32
C VAL A 305 -11.98 4.56 8.05
N ILE A 306 -10.83 4.79 7.41
CA ILE A 306 -9.52 4.55 8.04
C ILE A 306 -9.31 5.47 9.25
N ARG A 307 -9.71 6.76 9.14
CA ARG A 307 -9.62 7.69 10.29
C ARG A 307 -10.49 7.24 11.47
N ALA A 308 -11.63 6.62 11.20
CA ALA A 308 -12.50 6.04 12.21
C ALA A 308 -11.97 4.69 12.76
N GLY A 309 -10.83 4.18 12.26
CA GLY A 309 -10.22 2.93 12.71
C GLY A 309 -10.75 1.67 12.01
N GLY A 310 -11.64 1.83 11.03
CA GLY A 310 -12.16 0.74 10.22
C GLY A 310 -11.45 0.61 8.87
N HIS A 311 -11.85 -0.39 8.08
CA HIS A 311 -11.45 -0.53 6.68
C HIS A 311 -12.64 -1.03 5.86
N PRO A 312 -12.90 -0.46 4.66
CA PRO A 312 -14.05 -0.83 3.85
C PRO A 312 -13.77 -2.11 3.04
N TRP A 313 -13.57 -3.23 3.72
CA TRP A 313 -13.04 -4.45 3.10
C TRP A 313 -13.86 -5.00 1.94
N GLN A 314 -15.19 -4.93 2.00
CA GLN A 314 -16.03 -5.35 0.86
C GLN A 314 -15.85 -4.43 -0.35
N HIS A 315 -15.65 -3.14 -0.15
CA HIS A 315 -15.38 -2.21 -1.25
C HIS A 315 -14.01 -2.50 -1.87
N ASN A 316 -12.99 -2.77 -1.05
CA ASN A 316 -11.67 -3.15 -1.55
C ASN A 316 -11.76 -4.43 -2.39
N ARG A 317 -12.42 -5.47 -1.85
CA ARG A 317 -12.66 -6.72 -2.56
C ARG A 317 -13.48 -6.55 -3.85
N TYR A 318 -14.41 -5.61 -3.87
CA TYR A 318 -15.16 -5.31 -5.09
C TYR A 318 -14.27 -4.72 -6.18
N TYR A 319 -13.36 -3.77 -5.87
CA TYR A 319 -12.35 -3.33 -6.86
C TYR A 319 -11.45 -4.47 -7.35
N GLN A 320 -11.03 -5.36 -6.45
CA GLN A 320 -10.26 -6.55 -6.83
C GLN A 320 -11.04 -7.40 -7.84
N TRP A 321 -12.32 -7.68 -7.57
CA TRP A 321 -13.18 -8.43 -8.49
C TRP A 321 -13.47 -7.69 -9.81
N LEU A 322 -13.68 -6.37 -9.78
CA LEU A 322 -13.85 -5.55 -10.99
C LEU A 322 -12.70 -5.75 -11.97
N SER A 323 -11.48 -5.92 -11.46
CA SER A 323 -10.28 -6.13 -12.28
C SER A 323 -10.05 -7.59 -12.73
N GLY A 324 -10.85 -8.56 -12.26
CA GLY A 324 -10.71 -9.99 -12.60
C GLY A 324 -10.43 -10.92 -11.41
N GLY A 325 -10.28 -10.38 -10.20
CA GLY A 325 -10.10 -11.16 -8.97
C GLY A 325 -11.30 -12.06 -8.64
N ASN A 326 -11.17 -12.84 -7.59
CA ASN A 326 -12.14 -13.85 -7.20
C ASN A 326 -13.45 -13.22 -6.69
N GLY A 327 -13.37 -12.19 -5.84
CA GLY A 327 -14.53 -11.73 -5.07
C GLY A 327 -14.80 -12.64 -3.86
N GLY A 328 -16.06 -12.77 -3.47
CA GLY A 328 -16.54 -13.53 -2.31
C GLY A 328 -16.55 -12.68 -1.05
N LEU A 329 -17.72 -12.44 -0.46
CA LEU A 329 -17.83 -11.57 0.72
C LEU A 329 -16.93 -12.03 1.87
N LEU A 330 -16.24 -11.08 2.49
CA LEU A 330 -15.49 -11.33 3.72
C LEU A 330 -16.43 -11.43 4.92
N PRO A 331 -16.16 -12.29 5.92
CA PRO A 331 -16.86 -12.24 7.19
C PRO A 331 -16.74 -10.87 7.86
N PRO A 332 -17.64 -10.50 8.79
CA PRO A 332 -17.48 -9.28 9.58
C PRO A 332 -16.07 -9.17 10.18
N ASP A 333 -15.44 -8.00 10.08
CA ASP A 333 -14.14 -7.78 10.71
C ASP A 333 -14.35 -7.67 12.22
N PRO A 334 -13.84 -8.63 13.03
CA PRO A 334 -14.07 -8.65 14.48
C PRO A 334 -13.33 -7.52 15.20
N HIS A 335 -12.50 -6.75 14.50
CA HIS A 335 -11.71 -5.66 15.06
C HIS A 335 -12.19 -4.27 14.61
N ALA A 336 -13.20 -4.19 13.73
CA ALA A 336 -13.73 -2.93 13.26
C ALA A 336 -14.62 -2.27 14.34
N PRO A 337 -14.53 -0.94 14.53
CA PRO A 337 -15.46 -0.22 15.40
C PRO A 337 -16.90 -0.27 14.84
N ASP A 338 -17.88 -0.36 15.73
CA ASP A 338 -19.30 -0.38 15.36
C ASP A 338 -19.69 0.84 14.52
N GLY A 339 -20.42 0.60 13.43
CA GLY A 339 -20.90 1.65 12.52
C GLY A 339 -19.81 2.33 11.68
N ALA A 340 -18.53 1.96 11.82
CA ALA A 340 -17.45 2.58 11.06
C ALA A 340 -17.35 2.09 9.60
N ILE A 341 -17.91 0.92 9.29
CA ILE A 341 -17.78 0.28 7.97
C ILE A 341 -19.05 0.55 7.14
N PRO A 342 -18.95 1.22 5.98
CA PRO A 342 -20.09 1.43 5.10
C PRO A 342 -20.54 0.11 4.46
N VAL A 343 -21.85 -0.01 4.24
CA VAL A 343 -22.43 -1.10 3.46
C VAL A 343 -22.13 -0.87 1.97
N LEU A 344 -21.69 -1.92 1.27
CA LEU A 344 -21.55 -1.93 -0.18
C LEU A 344 -22.93 -2.13 -0.81
N ASP A 345 -23.67 -1.04 -1.00
CA ASP A 345 -24.99 -1.00 -1.65
C ASP A 345 -24.91 -0.87 -3.19
N ALA A 346 -26.04 -0.98 -3.89
CA ALA A 346 -26.08 -0.92 -5.35
C ALA A 346 -25.57 0.41 -5.89
N ARG A 347 -25.86 1.52 -5.19
CA ARG A 347 -25.39 2.85 -5.56
C ARG A 347 -23.87 2.95 -5.47
N ALA A 348 -23.26 2.44 -4.41
CA ALA A 348 -21.81 2.40 -4.22
C ALA A 348 -21.16 1.57 -5.32
N ARG A 349 -21.69 0.38 -5.61
CA ARG A 349 -21.19 -0.48 -6.70
C ARG A 349 -21.25 0.20 -8.08
N ALA A 350 -22.39 0.86 -8.38
CA ALA A 350 -22.55 1.63 -9.61
C ALA A 350 -21.54 2.80 -9.71
N ALA A 351 -21.33 3.54 -8.61
CA ALA A 351 -20.37 4.63 -8.56
C ALA A 351 -18.92 4.15 -8.74
N MET A 352 -18.55 3.02 -8.12
CA MET A 352 -17.24 2.39 -8.29
C MET A 352 -16.99 2.00 -9.76
N ARG A 353 -17.95 1.31 -10.40
CA ARG A 353 -17.86 0.96 -11.83
C ARG A 353 -17.76 2.19 -12.73
N ALA A 354 -18.54 3.23 -12.45
CA ALA A 354 -18.51 4.48 -13.21
C ALA A 354 -17.15 5.18 -13.11
N ALA A 355 -16.59 5.27 -11.90
CA ALA A 355 -15.26 5.84 -11.67
C ALA A 355 -14.16 5.03 -12.36
N TYR A 356 -14.24 3.70 -12.30
CA TYR A 356 -13.30 2.79 -12.97
C TYR A 356 -13.29 3.01 -14.50
N ARG A 357 -14.48 3.03 -15.13
CA ARG A 357 -14.63 3.32 -16.57
C ARG A 357 -14.19 4.72 -16.95
N ALA A 358 -14.47 5.72 -16.11
CA ALA A 358 -14.04 7.09 -16.34
C ALA A 358 -12.50 7.22 -16.35
N SER A 359 -11.78 6.31 -15.70
CA SER A 359 -10.31 6.19 -15.80
C SER A 359 -9.82 5.38 -17.00
N GLY A 360 -10.74 4.95 -17.88
CA GLY A 360 -10.45 4.09 -19.02
C GLY A 360 -10.16 2.64 -18.63
N LEU A 361 -10.52 2.23 -17.40
CA LEU A 361 -10.40 0.85 -16.94
C LEU A 361 -11.66 0.07 -17.24
N GLU A 362 -11.51 -1.13 -17.82
CA GLU A 362 -12.65 -1.99 -18.12
C GLU A 362 -12.96 -2.93 -16.95
N PRO A 363 -14.10 -2.75 -16.25
CA PRO A 363 -14.51 -3.68 -15.22
C PRO A 363 -15.09 -4.97 -15.83
N THR A 364 -14.98 -6.08 -15.10
CA THR A 364 -15.65 -7.35 -15.42
C THR A 364 -17.15 -7.16 -15.70
N ASP A 365 -17.67 -7.90 -16.68
CA ASP A 365 -19.09 -7.98 -17.04
C ASP A 365 -19.84 -9.12 -16.33
N ALA A 366 -19.11 -9.91 -15.54
CA ALA A 366 -19.67 -10.98 -14.74
C ALA A 366 -20.84 -10.51 -13.84
N PRO A 367 -21.83 -11.37 -13.58
CA PRO A 367 -22.97 -11.01 -12.75
C PRO A 367 -22.53 -10.68 -11.31
N GLU A 368 -23.19 -9.71 -10.69
CA GLU A 368 -22.92 -9.28 -9.29
C GLU A 368 -23.05 -10.43 -8.28
N GLU A 369 -23.88 -11.44 -8.56
CA GLU A 369 -23.97 -12.63 -7.71
C GLU A 369 -22.64 -13.40 -7.66
N GLN A 370 -21.85 -13.40 -8.75
CA GLN A 370 -20.50 -13.98 -8.75
C GLN A 370 -19.57 -13.20 -7.82
N PHE A 371 -19.71 -11.87 -7.70
CA PHE A 371 -18.95 -11.12 -6.70
C PHE A 371 -19.32 -11.58 -5.29
N VAL A 372 -20.61 -11.79 -5.01
CA VAL A 372 -21.08 -12.15 -3.67
C VAL A 372 -20.49 -13.47 -3.20
N VAL A 373 -20.55 -14.52 -4.02
CA VAL A 373 -20.04 -15.85 -3.65
C VAL A 373 -18.55 -16.06 -3.97
N GLY A 374 -18.01 -15.30 -4.91
CA GLY A 374 -16.67 -15.47 -5.45
C GLY A 374 -16.63 -16.41 -6.66
N ARG A 375 -15.69 -16.15 -7.58
CA ARG A 375 -15.55 -16.86 -8.86
C ARG A 375 -15.37 -18.37 -8.71
N ALA A 376 -14.51 -18.81 -7.79
CA ALA A 376 -14.27 -20.23 -7.55
C ALA A 376 -15.53 -20.95 -7.04
N ALA A 377 -16.21 -20.36 -6.04
CA ALA A 377 -17.44 -20.92 -5.49
C ALA A 377 -18.59 -20.92 -6.52
N TRP A 378 -18.72 -19.83 -7.29
CA TRP A 378 -19.69 -19.73 -8.38
C TRP A 378 -19.52 -20.86 -9.41
N ALA A 379 -18.28 -21.16 -9.79
CA ALA A 379 -17.93 -22.23 -10.72
C ALA A 379 -18.26 -23.62 -10.14
N ARG A 380 -18.20 -23.79 -8.81
CA ARG A 380 -18.65 -25.00 -8.11
C ARG A 380 -20.18 -25.09 -7.93
N GLY A 381 -20.93 -24.09 -8.38
CA GLY A 381 -22.39 -24.07 -8.32
C GLY A 381 -22.98 -23.35 -7.11
N VAL A 382 -22.14 -22.75 -6.24
CA VAL A 382 -22.60 -21.97 -5.08
C VAL A 382 -23.32 -20.71 -5.53
N ARG A 383 -24.41 -20.36 -4.87
CA ARG A 383 -25.25 -19.17 -5.11
C ARG A 383 -25.37 -18.31 -3.86
N ALA A 384 -25.80 -17.06 -4.03
CA ALA A 384 -25.92 -16.14 -2.90
C ALA A 384 -26.92 -16.66 -1.84
N SER A 385 -27.91 -17.45 -2.25
CA SER A 385 -28.86 -18.13 -1.36
C SER A 385 -28.23 -19.19 -0.45
N ASP A 386 -27.03 -19.67 -0.78
CA ASP A 386 -26.32 -20.69 -0.01
C ASP A 386 -25.46 -20.07 1.11
N LEU A 387 -25.28 -18.74 1.08
CA LEU A 387 -24.52 -18.02 2.10
C LEU A 387 -25.37 -17.79 3.36
N THR A 388 -24.75 -17.97 4.52
CA THR A 388 -25.41 -17.76 5.82
C THR A 388 -25.66 -16.28 6.15
N ALA A 389 -24.91 -15.37 5.55
CA ALA A 389 -25.05 -13.93 5.73
C ALA A 389 -24.41 -13.14 4.57
N LEU A 390 -24.82 -11.88 4.41
CA LEU A 390 -24.25 -10.91 3.45
C LEU A 390 -23.60 -9.73 4.20
N PRO A 391 -22.47 -9.92 4.89
CA PRO A 391 -21.88 -8.92 5.76
C PRO A 391 -21.43 -7.67 5.00
N TYR A 392 -21.91 -6.50 5.44
CA TYR A 392 -21.61 -5.20 4.82
C TYR A 392 -21.92 -5.14 3.31
N TYR A 393 -22.93 -5.88 2.86
CA TYR A 393 -23.39 -5.90 1.48
C TYR A 393 -24.92 -5.77 1.45
N SER A 394 -25.43 -4.98 0.51
CA SER A 394 -26.87 -4.87 0.24
C SER A 394 -27.15 -5.10 -1.23
N GLN A 395 -28.22 -5.83 -1.55
CA GLN A 395 -28.69 -5.95 -2.93
C GLN A 395 -29.35 -4.66 -3.42
N ASP A 396 -29.95 -3.91 -2.49
CA ASP A 396 -30.63 -2.61 -2.73
C ASP A 396 -29.67 -1.48 -3.09
#